data_AF-A0A507ZJV3-F1
#
_entry.id   AF-A0A507ZJV3-F1
#
_cell.length_a   1.000
_cell.length_b   1.000
_cell.length_c   1.000
_cell.angle_alpha   90.00
_cell.angle_beta   90.00
_cell.angle_gamma   90.00
#
_symmetry.space_group_name_H-M   'P 1'
#
loop_
_entity.id
_entity.type
_entity.pdbx_description
1 polymer ?
#
loop_
_entity_poly.entity_id
_entity_poly.type
_entity_poly.pdbx_seq_one_letter_code
_entity_poly.pdbx_strand_id
1 'polypeptide(L)'
;MKNLFLAFIILSLVGCNEQTNHNLKDLNFYIESYKDLDSLEVSDVSNYEQYRLTDFEDPYLSLDFKRKINDLYTVVFYAGEKKYIKRLWLDGNQPVISVNFDKSIEIDSVKNSSLYYQVSDYSKKLGRLYESKTDDESINAFLLAEIEKHINSPFSFSVAQIYKFRNKNDTRQLKKLQDLLAKQPDSLHRHSLYQSIKKDLP
;
A
#
# COMPACT_ATOMS: atom_id res chain seq x y z
N MET A 1 -2.03 42.31 57.94
CA MET A 1 -1.61 43.04 56.72
C MET A 1 -0.35 42.39 56.18
N LYS A 2 -0.38 42.10 54.86
CA LYS A 2 0.75 41.79 53.97
C LYS A 2 1.43 40.40 54.09
N ASN A 3 1.15 39.62 53.04
CA ASN A 3 2.11 38.89 52.20
C ASN A 3 2.75 37.60 52.74
N LEU A 4 2.36 36.46 52.17
CA LEU A 4 3.25 35.74 51.23
C LEU A 4 2.43 34.66 50.49
N PHE A 5 1.97 34.98 49.28
CA PHE A 5 1.58 34.00 48.27
C PHE A 5 2.88 33.49 47.64
N LEU A 6 3.26 32.24 47.91
CA LEU A 6 4.29 31.57 47.12
C LEU A 6 3.60 30.53 46.23
N ALA A 7 3.31 30.95 45.00
CA ALA A 7 2.84 30.08 43.94
C ALA A 7 4.00 29.19 43.46
N PHE A 8 3.93 27.89 43.72
CA PHE A 8 4.74 26.92 43.01
C PHE A 8 4.04 26.59 41.69
N ILE A 9 4.43 27.32 40.64
CA ILE A 9 4.16 26.93 39.26
C ILE A 9 5.08 25.74 38.97
N ILE A 10 4.52 24.52 39.01
CA ILE A 10 5.17 23.37 38.42
C ILE A 10 5.08 23.57 36.91
N LEU A 11 6.21 23.97 36.31
CA LEU A 11 6.43 24.00 34.88
C LEU A 11 6.08 22.62 34.32
N SER A 12 4.93 22.51 33.67
CA SER A 12 4.67 21.47 32.70
C SER A 12 5.70 21.62 31.60
N LEU A 13 6.74 20.78 31.63
CA LEU A 13 7.53 20.45 30.45
C LEU A 13 6.61 19.75 29.46
N VAL A 14 5.82 20.56 28.75
CA VAL A 14 5.28 20.20 27.46
C VAL A 14 6.51 20.06 26.59
N GLY A 15 6.98 18.82 26.44
CA GLY A 15 7.78 18.45 25.28
C GLY A 15 6.94 18.75 24.06
N CYS A 16 7.11 19.96 23.52
CA CYS A 16 6.83 20.21 22.12
C CYS A 16 7.74 19.24 21.36
N ASN A 17 7.20 18.08 20.99
CA ASN A 17 7.69 17.41 19.80
C ASN A 17 7.55 18.46 18.70
N GLU A 18 8.67 19.03 18.24
CA GLU A 18 8.70 19.77 17.00
C GLU A 18 8.16 18.83 15.92
N GLN A 19 6.88 19.01 15.61
CA GLN A 19 6.28 18.40 14.45
C GLN A 19 6.86 19.18 13.29
N THR A 20 8.05 18.76 12.84
CA THR A 20 8.66 19.25 11.61
C THR A 20 7.60 19.11 10.52
N ASN A 21 7.07 20.25 10.07
CA ASN A 21 6.13 20.30 8.96
C ASN A 21 6.95 20.02 7.69
N HIS A 22 7.22 18.74 7.44
CA HIS A 22 7.82 18.31 6.18
C HIS A 22 6.82 18.60 5.06
N ASN A 23 7.28 19.27 4.00
CA ASN A 23 6.48 19.50 2.81
C ASN A 23 6.25 18.15 2.10
N LEU A 24 5.07 17.57 2.34
CA LEU A 24 4.67 16.32 1.71
C LEU A 24 4.59 16.47 0.20
N LYS A 25 5.11 15.47 -0.51
CA LYS A 25 4.88 15.27 -1.95
C LYS A 25 3.92 14.10 -2.15
N ASP A 26 3.83 13.56 -3.36
CA ASP A 26 2.86 12.52 -3.70
C ASP A 26 3.10 11.20 -2.99
N LEU A 27 4.36 10.80 -2.77
CA LEU A 27 4.70 9.62 -1.98
C LEU A 27 5.85 9.92 -1.04
N ASN A 28 5.70 9.57 0.22
CA ASN A 28 6.65 9.94 1.26
C ASN A 28 7.05 8.75 2.11
N PHE A 29 8.26 8.79 2.64
CA PHE A 29 8.83 7.80 3.54
C PHE A 29 9.40 8.49 4.77
N TYR A 30 9.19 7.87 5.93
CA TYR A 30 9.93 8.15 7.14
C TYR A 30 10.71 6.88 7.50
N ILE A 31 12.03 6.94 7.43
CA ILE A 31 12.88 5.77 7.65
C ILE A 31 13.68 5.93 8.94
N GLU A 32 13.32 5.15 9.95
CA GLU A 32 14.14 5.02 11.15
C GLU A 32 15.47 4.37 10.79
N SER A 33 16.58 4.84 11.38
CA SER A 33 17.94 4.36 11.09
C SER A 33 18.38 4.48 9.62
N TYR A 34 17.90 5.50 8.91
CA TYR A 34 18.23 5.78 7.49
C TYR A 34 19.73 5.82 7.15
N LYS A 35 20.61 6.07 8.13
CA LYS A 35 22.06 6.19 7.93
C LYS A 35 22.74 4.91 7.44
N ASP A 36 22.11 3.77 7.66
CA ASP A 36 22.62 2.47 7.21
C ASP A 36 22.11 2.09 5.79
N LEU A 37 21.31 2.95 5.16
CA LEU A 37 20.84 2.77 3.79
C LEU A 37 21.72 3.54 2.80
N ASP A 38 22.10 2.88 1.71
CA ASP A 38 22.84 3.50 0.61
C ASP A 38 21.89 4.18 -0.39
N SER A 39 20.76 3.52 -0.69
CA SER A 39 19.79 4.03 -1.64
C SER A 39 18.41 3.38 -1.51
N LEU A 40 17.43 4.07 -2.08
CA LEU A 40 16.03 3.67 -2.13
C LEU A 40 15.57 3.77 -3.58
N GLU A 41 15.10 2.67 -4.15
CA GLU A 41 14.40 2.68 -5.43
C GLU A 41 12.91 2.45 -5.22
N VAL A 42 12.09 3.23 -5.94
CA VAL A 42 10.63 3.08 -5.93
C VAL A 42 10.14 3.05 -7.36
N SER A 43 9.33 2.05 -7.71
CA SER A 43 8.64 2.01 -9.00
C SER A 43 7.19 1.56 -8.86
N ASP A 44 6.33 2.02 -9.77
CA ASP A 44 4.98 1.46 -9.93
C ASP A 44 5.03 0.11 -10.68
N VAL A 45 3.97 -0.68 -10.60
CA VAL A 45 3.91 -2.04 -11.22
C VAL A 45 4.08 -2.01 -12.74
N SER A 46 3.78 -0.88 -13.38
CA SER A 46 3.97 -0.71 -14.82
C SER A 46 5.39 -0.23 -15.18
N ASN A 47 6.22 0.09 -14.19
CA ASN A 47 7.52 0.76 -14.33
C ASN A 47 7.45 2.03 -15.21
N TYR A 48 6.29 2.70 -15.18
CA TYR A 48 6.11 3.96 -15.87
C TYR A 48 6.81 5.10 -15.11
N GLU A 49 6.79 5.02 -13.79
CA GLU A 49 7.49 5.95 -12.90
C GLU A 49 8.46 5.17 -12.02
N GLN A 50 9.74 5.56 -12.07
CA GLN A 50 10.79 4.99 -11.25
C GLN A 50 11.66 6.11 -10.70
N TYR A 51 11.94 6.02 -9.41
CA TYR A 51 12.80 6.94 -8.68
C TYR A 51 13.91 6.16 -8.02
N ARG A 52 15.10 6.79 -7.96
CA ARG A 52 16.21 6.34 -7.14
C ARG A 52 16.70 7.52 -6.31
N LEU A 53 16.70 7.33 -5.01
CA LEU A 53 17.25 8.29 -4.04
C LEU A 53 18.55 7.70 -3.47
N THR A 54 19.57 8.54 -3.38
CA THR A 54 20.88 8.27 -2.76
C THR A 54 21.17 9.40 -1.77
N ASP A 55 22.25 9.27 -1.00
CA ASP A 55 22.83 10.37 -0.20
C ASP A 55 21.82 11.02 0.77
N PHE A 56 21.21 10.19 1.61
CA PHE A 56 20.19 10.63 2.55
C PHE A 56 20.76 11.52 3.65
N GLU A 57 20.27 12.75 3.76
CA GLU A 57 20.63 13.67 4.85
C GLU A 57 19.59 13.65 5.99
N ASP A 58 18.34 13.34 5.67
CA ASP A 58 17.16 13.33 6.57
C ASP A 58 16.44 11.97 6.49
N PRO A 59 15.92 11.40 7.60
CA PRO A 59 15.03 10.24 7.56
C PRO A 59 13.74 10.46 6.73
N TYR A 60 13.37 11.72 6.46
CA TYR A 60 12.20 12.04 5.65
C TYR A 60 12.52 12.15 4.15
N LEU A 61 11.92 11.28 3.34
CA LEU A 61 12.11 11.24 1.89
C LEU A 61 10.78 11.47 1.17
N SER A 62 10.79 12.32 0.14
CA SER A 62 9.58 12.67 -0.62
C SER A 62 9.78 12.57 -2.13
N LEU A 63 8.85 11.90 -2.80
CA LEU A 63 8.82 11.68 -4.24
C LEU A 63 7.63 12.40 -4.89
N ASP A 64 7.88 13.04 -6.03
CA ASP A 64 6.90 13.78 -6.83
C ASP A 64 6.44 12.89 -7.98
N PHE A 65 5.27 12.26 -7.82
CA PHE A 65 4.68 11.37 -8.82
C PHE A 65 3.74 12.19 -9.72
N LYS A 66 3.89 12.03 -11.02
CA LYS A 66 3.03 12.67 -12.02
C LYS A 66 1.59 12.14 -11.96
N ARG A 67 1.43 10.89 -11.56
CA ARG A 67 0.13 10.24 -11.41
C ARG A 67 -0.27 10.17 -9.95
N LYS A 68 -1.58 10.29 -9.71
CA LYS A 68 -2.17 10.02 -8.40
C LYS A 68 -1.78 8.62 -7.92
N ILE A 69 -1.38 8.53 -6.65
CA ILE A 69 -1.10 7.25 -5.99
C ILE A 69 -2.36 6.39 -5.90
N ASN A 70 -2.38 5.28 -6.62
CA ASN A 70 -3.45 4.26 -6.63
C ASN A 70 -2.97 3.03 -7.41
N ASP A 71 -1.96 2.33 -6.89
CA ASP A 71 -1.33 1.21 -7.59
C ASP A 71 -0.53 0.31 -6.63
N LEU A 72 0.09 -0.73 -7.19
CA LEU A 72 1.12 -1.54 -6.54
C LEU A 72 2.50 -0.91 -6.79
N TYR A 73 3.21 -0.61 -5.71
CA TYR A 73 4.54 -0.03 -5.73
C TYR A 73 5.57 -1.04 -5.25
N THR A 74 6.68 -1.15 -5.97
CA THR A 74 7.86 -1.87 -5.51
C THR A 74 8.84 -0.87 -4.90
N VAL A 75 9.24 -1.13 -3.66
CA VAL A 75 10.22 -0.35 -2.92
C VAL A 75 11.42 -1.24 -2.64
N VAL A 76 12.60 -0.83 -3.08
CA VAL A 76 13.86 -1.55 -2.91
C VAL A 76 14.80 -0.71 -2.05
N PHE A 77 15.12 -1.19 -0.86
CA PHE A 77 16.10 -0.59 0.04
C PHE A 77 17.45 -1.29 -0.16
N TYR A 78 18.49 -0.50 -0.39
CA TYR A 78 19.86 -0.98 -0.56
C TYR A 78 20.68 -0.62 0.68
N ALA A 79 21.37 -1.61 1.25
CA ALA A 79 22.26 -1.44 2.41
C ALA A 79 23.46 -2.39 2.29
N GLY A 80 24.62 -1.83 1.95
CA GLY A 80 25.78 -2.56 1.46
C GLY A 80 25.42 -3.46 0.27
N GLU A 81 25.77 -4.74 0.37
CA GLU A 81 25.45 -5.74 -0.67
C GLU A 81 24.01 -6.26 -0.61
N LYS A 82 23.23 -5.88 0.41
CA LYS A 82 21.88 -6.41 0.63
C LYS A 82 20.83 -5.55 -0.05
N LYS A 83 19.78 -6.24 -0.52
CA LYS A 83 18.56 -5.63 -1.05
C LYS A 83 17.36 -6.12 -0.27
N TYR A 84 16.52 -5.20 0.17
CA TYR A 84 15.26 -5.51 0.83
C TYR A 84 14.13 -5.01 -0.05
N ILE A 85 13.25 -5.90 -0.49
CA ILE A 85 12.19 -5.59 -1.44
C ILE A 85 10.84 -5.65 -0.71
N LYS A 86 10.06 -4.56 -0.79
CA LYS A 86 8.67 -4.49 -0.34
C LYS A 86 7.78 -4.18 -1.52
N ARG A 87 6.60 -4.81 -1.56
CA ARG A 87 5.54 -4.50 -2.52
C ARG A 87 4.32 -4.03 -1.75
N LEU A 88 3.88 -2.82 -2.04
CA LEU A 88 2.87 -2.11 -1.27
C LEU A 88 1.74 -1.67 -2.19
N TRP A 89 0.52 -2.07 -1.88
CA TRP A 89 -0.67 -1.47 -2.48
C TRP A 89 -0.94 -0.14 -1.78
N LEU A 90 -0.86 0.95 -2.54
CA LEU A 90 -0.99 2.30 -2.00
C LEU A 90 -2.05 3.07 -2.77
N ASP A 91 -2.78 3.91 -2.05
CA ASP A 91 -3.78 4.83 -2.55
C ASP A 91 -3.75 6.14 -1.74
N GLY A 92 -4.59 7.08 -2.15
CA GLY A 92 -4.86 8.29 -1.37
C GLY A 92 -4.01 9.48 -1.77
N ASN A 93 -4.04 10.52 -0.93
CA ASN A 93 -3.32 11.76 -1.15
C ASN A 93 -2.11 11.78 -0.22
N GLN A 94 -0.92 11.84 -0.80
CA GLN A 94 0.34 11.96 -0.06
C GLN A 94 0.52 10.88 1.02
N PRO A 95 0.46 9.58 0.68
CA PRO A 95 0.81 8.52 1.62
C PRO A 95 2.19 8.71 2.24
N VAL A 96 2.28 8.35 3.52
CA VAL A 96 3.52 8.38 4.29
C VAL A 96 3.79 6.99 4.83
N ILE A 97 4.89 6.38 4.40
CA ILE A 97 5.30 5.03 4.80
C ILE A 97 6.34 5.16 5.90
N SER A 98 6.00 4.72 7.11
CA SER A 98 6.96 4.58 8.21
C SER A 98 7.66 3.24 8.10
N VAL A 99 8.99 3.28 8.09
CA VAL A 99 9.85 2.13 7.90
C VAL A 99 10.81 2.06 9.07
N ASN A 100 10.85 0.91 9.74
CA ASN A 100 11.91 0.59 10.67
C ASN A 100 12.99 -0.21 9.94
N PHE A 101 14.23 0.27 10.04
CA PHE A 101 15.40 -0.44 9.59
C PHE A 101 16.29 -0.84 10.78
N ASP A 102 16.05 -2.03 11.33
CA ASP A 102 16.96 -2.70 12.28
C ASP A 102 17.24 -4.12 11.78
N LYS A 103 18.41 -4.31 11.15
CA LYS A 103 18.89 -5.56 10.51
C LYS A 103 18.01 -6.12 9.38
N SER A 104 16.76 -5.69 9.31
CA SER A 104 15.71 -6.00 8.35
C SER A 104 14.84 -4.77 8.11
N ILE A 105 14.07 -4.78 7.02
CA ILE A 105 13.10 -3.72 6.72
C ILE A 105 11.71 -4.16 7.17
N GLU A 106 11.11 -3.38 8.06
CA GLU A 106 9.73 -3.50 8.50
C GLU A 106 8.95 -2.24 8.12
N ILE A 107 7.68 -2.42 7.74
CA ILE A 107 6.77 -1.31 7.47
C ILE A 107 5.89 -1.19 8.72
N ASP A 108 6.15 -0.18 9.56
CA ASP A 108 5.43 -0.04 10.83
C ASP A 108 4.02 0.49 10.61
N SER A 109 3.90 1.47 9.72
CA SER A 109 2.62 2.08 9.38
C SER A 109 2.64 2.72 8.00
N VAL A 110 1.45 2.85 7.42
CA VAL A 110 1.20 3.66 6.24
C VAL A 110 0.08 4.65 6.59
N LYS A 111 0.36 5.95 6.54
CA LYS A 111 -0.65 7.00 6.71
C LYS A 111 -1.20 7.41 5.35
N ASN A 112 -2.43 7.91 5.34
CA ASN A 112 -3.13 8.40 4.13
C ASN A 112 -3.31 7.38 2.99
N SER A 113 -3.09 6.08 3.24
CA SER A 113 -3.50 5.01 2.33
C SER A 113 -4.34 3.98 3.08
N SER A 114 -5.62 3.92 2.73
CA SER A 114 -6.54 2.92 3.29
C SER A 114 -6.35 1.56 2.62
N LEU A 115 -5.93 1.56 1.36
CA LEU A 115 -5.75 0.36 0.56
C LEU A 115 -4.72 -0.59 1.19
N TYR A 116 -3.62 -0.06 1.72
CA TYR A 116 -2.58 -0.86 2.38
C TYR A 116 -3.15 -1.82 3.44
N TYR A 117 -3.99 -1.30 4.35
CA TYR A 117 -4.60 -2.10 5.41
C TYR A 117 -5.73 -3.00 4.88
N GLN A 118 -6.52 -2.51 3.93
CA GLN A 118 -7.58 -3.30 3.30
C GLN A 118 -7.02 -4.55 2.60
N VAL A 119 -5.85 -4.45 1.96
CA VAL A 119 -5.17 -5.61 1.38
C VAL A 119 -4.70 -6.59 2.47
N SER A 120 -4.16 -6.10 3.58
CA SER A 120 -3.78 -6.94 4.72
C SER A 120 -4.97 -7.74 5.27
N ASP A 121 -6.10 -7.06 5.47
CA ASP A 121 -7.34 -7.66 5.97
C ASP A 121 -7.91 -8.67 4.98
N TYR A 122 -7.92 -8.33 3.69
CA TYR A 122 -8.28 -9.24 2.61
C TYR A 122 -7.44 -10.53 2.65
N SER A 123 -6.11 -10.41 2.70
CA SER A 123 -5.21 -11.56 2.71
C SER A 123 -5.42 -12.45 3.93
N LYS A 124 -5.57 -11.86 5.12
CA LYS A 124 -5.87 -12.59 6.36
C LYS A 124 -7.21 -13.33 6.27
N LYS A 125 -8.25 -12.65 5.78
CA LYS A 125 -9.58 -13.25 5.65
C LYS A 125 -9.60 -14.37 4.62
N LEU A 126 -8.97 -14.18 3.47
CA LEU A 126 -8.85 -15.22 2.45
C LEU A 126 -8.09 -16.44 2.97
N GLY A 127 -6.98 -16.22 3.70
CA GLY A 127 -6.23 -17.29 4.35
C GLY A 127 -7.09 -18.12 5.30
N ARG A 128 -7.85 -17.45 6.18
CA ARG A 128 -8.78 -18.12 7.10
C ARG A 128 -9.86 -18.94 6.38
N LEU A 129 -10.42 -18.42 5.29
CA LEU A 129 -11.44 -19.16 4.52
C LEU A 129 -10.88 -20.47 3.94
N TYR A 130 -9.62 -20.46 3.51
CA TYR A 130 -8.92 -21.66 3.04
C TYR A 130 -8.60 -22.63 4.18
N GLU A 131 -8.08 -22.13 5.31
CA GLU A 131 -7.77 -22.94 6.49
C GLU A 131 -9.01 -23.63 7.06
N SER A 132 -10.15 -22.94 7.10
CA SER A 132 -11.41 -23.48 7.58
C SER A 132 -12.12 -24.40 6.59
N LYS A 133 -11.53 -24.68 5.42
CA LYS A 133 -12.13 -25.49 4.34
C LYS A 133 -13.53 -25.01 3.96
N THR A 134 -13.70 -23.69 3.91
CA THR A 134 -14.94 -23.07 3.44
C THR A 134 -15.27 -23.56 2.03
N ASP A 135 -16.54 -23.74 1.73
CA ASP A 135 -16.99 -24.19 0.42
C ASP A 135 -16.65 -23.19 -0.69
N ASP A 136 -16.56 -23.69 -1.93
CA ASP A 136 -16.12 -22.91 -3.07
C ASP A 136 -17.06 -21.75 -3.41
N GLU A 137 -18.36 -21.88 -3.15
CA GLU A 137 -19.36 -20.85 -3.42
C GLU A 137 -19.17 -19.66 -2.48
N SER A 138 -18.99 -19.92 -1.19
CA SER A 138 -18.69 -18.91 -0.18
C SER A 138 -17.37 -18.17 -0.46
N ILE A 139 -16.31 -18.87 -0.87
CA ILE A 139 -15.05 -18.23 -1.26
C ILE A 139 -15.24 -17.37 -2.52
N ASN A 140 -15.98 -17.87 -3.51
CA ASN A 140 -16.27 -17.12 -4.72
C ASN A 140 -17.10 -15.86 -4.45
N ALA A 141 -18.10 -15.94 -3.57
CA ALA A 141 -18.90 -14.80 -3.15
C ALA A 141 -18.03 -13.74 -2.45
N PHE A 142 -17.13 -14.17 -1.56
CA PHE A 142 -16.17 -13.28 -0.92
C PHE A 142 -15.26 -12.58 -1.94
N LEU A 143 -14.69 -13.32 -2.89
CA LEU A 143 -13.81 -12.76 -3.91
C LEU A 143 -14.54 -11.76 -4.83
N LEU A 144 -15.77 -12.05 -5.26
CA LEU A 144 -16.57 -11.11 -6.06
C LEU A 144 -16.87 -9.82 -5.28
N ALA A 145 -17.23 -9.95 -3.99
CA ALA A 145 -17.48 -8.79 -3.13
C ALA A 145 -16.22 -7.92 -2.97
N GLU A 146 -15.03 -8.52 -2.83
CA GLU A 146 -13.78 -7.77 -2.75
C GLU A 146 -13.41 -7.11 -4.08
N ILE A 147 -13.67 -7.76 -5.23
CA ILE A 147 -13.50 -7.12 -6.55
C ILE A 147 -14.41 -5.89 -6.68
N GLU A 148 -15.68 -6.00 -6.28
CA GLU A 148 -16.66 -4.92 -6.35
C GLU A 148 -16.31 -3.77 -5.39
N LYS A 149 -15.91 -4.08 -4.15
CA LYS A 149 -15.44 -3.10 -3.17
C LYS A 149 -14.24 -2.29 -3.70
N HIS A 150 -13.36 -2.93 -4.45
CA HIS A 150 -12.15 -2.33 -5.00
C HIS A 150 -12.27 -2.00 -6.50
N ILE A 151 -13.48 -1.84 -7.03
CA ILE A 151 -13.74 -1.70 -8.47
C ILE A 151 -12.97 -0.54 -9.11
N ASN A 152 -12.68 0.52 -8.35
CA ASN A 152 -11.94 1.70 -8.80
C ASN A 152 -10.42 1.66 -8.50
N SER A 153 -9.88 0.50 -8.11
CA SER A 153 -8.47 0.30 -7.83
C SER A 153 -7.90 -0.85 -8.66
N PRO A 154 -6.65 -0.74 -9.18
CA PRO A 154 -5.97 -1.88 -9.81
C PRO A 154 -5.82 -3.09 -8.89
N PHE A 155 -5.97 -2.94 -7.57
CA PHE A 155 -5.96 -4.07 -6.64
C PHE A 155 -7.06 -5.11 -6.94
N SER A 156 -8.22 -4.69 -7.43
CA SER A 156 -9.31 -5.60 -7.85
C SER A 156 -8.84 -6.64 -8.87
N PHE A 157 -7.84 -6.32 -9.71
CA PHE A 157 -7.24 -7.27 -10.65
C PHE A 157 -6.51 -8.42 -9.95
N SER A 158 -5.82 -8.14 -8.85
CA SER A 158 -5.18 -9.20 -8.07
C SER A 158 -6.21 -10.19 -7.50
N VAL A 159 -7.33 -9.66 -7.00
CA VAL A 159 -8.43 -10.50 -6.49
C VAL A 159 -9.09 -11.29 -7.64
N ALA A 160 -9.34 -10.62 -8.77
CA ALA A 160 -9.90 -11.23 -9.98
C ALA A 160 -9.03 -12.36 -10.54
N GLN A 161 -7.70 -12.27 -10.45
CA GLN A 161 -6.81 -13.33 -10.88
C GLN A 161 -7.00 -14.61 -10.06
N ILE A 162 -7.18 -14.49 -8.74
CA ILE A 162 -7.48 -15.63 -7.86
C ILE A 162 -8.84 -16.23 -8.21
N TYR A 163 -9.87 -15.39 -8.38
CA TYR A 163 -11.19 -15.86 -8.79
C TYR A 163 -11.15 -16.59 -10.14
N LYS A 164 -10.45 -16.02 -11.14
CA LYS A 164 -10.27 -16.63 -12.47
C LYS A 164 -9.60 -18.00 -12.35
N PHE A 165 -8.52 -18.10 -11.58
CA PHE A 165 -7.79 -19.36 -11.42
C PHE A 165 -8.66 -20.47 -10.83
N ARG A 166 -9.42 -20.14 -9.78
CA ARG A 166 -10.36 -21.09 -9.13
C ARG A 166 -11.44 -21.58 -10.09
N ASN A 167 -11.94 -20.70 -10.95
CA ASN A 167 -13.08 -20.95 -11.82
C ASN A 167 -12.68 -21.16 -13.29
N LYS A 168 -11.43 -21.53 -13.57
CA LYS A 168 -10.89 -21.62 -14.94
C LYS A 168 -11.66 -22.54 -15.89
N ASN A 169 -12.43 -23.49 -15.35
CA ASN A 169 -13.25 -24.44 -16.09
C ASN A 169 -14.76 -24.16 -15.98
N ASP A 170 -15.17 -23.08 -15.29
CA ASP A 170 -16.58 -22.71 -15.12
C ASP A 170 -16.86 -21.40 -15.88
N THR A 171 -17.28 -21.52 -17.14
CA THR A 171 -17.60 -20.39 -18.02
C THR A 171 -18.62 -19.43 -17.43
N ARG A 172 -19.60 -19.94 -16.65
CA ARG A 172 -20.62 -19.09 -16.03
C ARG A 172 -20.00 -18.20 -14.96
N GLN A 173 -19.08 -18.73 -14.16
CA GLN A 173 -18.37 -17.93 -13.16
C GLN A 173 -17.41 -16.94 -13.81
N LEU A 174 -16.71 -17.34 -14.87
CA LEU A 174 -15.85 -16.43 -15.65
C LEU A 174 -16.64 -15.29 -16.31
N LYS A 175 -17.87 -15.56 -16.78
CA LYS A 175 -18.76 -14.53 -17.32
C LYS A 175 -19.16 -13.51 -16.26
N LYS A 176 -19.48 -13.94 -15.03
CA LYS A 176 -19.73 -13.01 -13.91
C LYS A 176 -18.53 -12.10 -13.64
N LEU A 177 -17.31 -12.66 -13.68
CA LEU A 177 -16.10 -11.86 -13.51
C LEU A 177 -15.95 -10.82 -14.63
N GLN A 178 -16.14 -11.21 -15.90
CA GLN A 178 -16.09 -10.29 -17.02
C GLN A 178 -17.11 -9.15 -16.88
N ASP A 179 -18.36 -9.47 -16.55
CA ASP A 179 -19.43 -8.49 -16.41
C ASP A 179 -19.17 -7.53 -15.24
N LEU A 180 -18.50 -8.01 -14.18
CA LEU A 180 -18.08 -7.16 -13.07
C LEU A 180 -16.94 -6.22 -13.47
N LEU A 181 -15.89 -6.72 -14.13
CA LEU A 181 -14.74 -5.90 -14.58
C LEU A 181 -15.14 -4.88 -15.68
N ALA A 182 -16.18 -5.17 -16.46
CA ALA A 182 -16.72 -4.24 -17.45
C ALA A 182 -17.31 -2.95 -16.82
N LYS A 183 -17.63 -2.96 -15.52
CA LYS A 183 -18.12 -1.77 -14.79
C LYS A 183 -17.02 -0.81 -14.37
N GLN A 184 -15.75 -1.19 -14.54
CA GLN A 184 -14.62 -0.37 -14.12
C GLN A 184 -14.42 0.84 -15.03
N PRO A 185 -13.82 1.93 -14.51
CA PRO A 185 -13.41 3.06 -15.35
C PRO A 185 -12.44 2.64 -16.47
N ASP A 186 -12.58 3.25 -17.66
CA ASP A 186 -11.75 2.99 -18.83
C ASP A 186 -10.23 3.12 -18.57
N SER A 187 -9.84 3.98 -17.62
CA SER A 187 -8.44 4.14 -17.22
C SER A 187 -7.83 2.84 -16.68
N LEU A 188 -8.62 2.02 -15.98
CA LEU A 188 -8.18 0.73 -15.46
C LEU A 188 -8.12 -0.34 -16.54
N HIS A 189 -8.89 -0.23 -17.62
CA HIS A 189 -8.79 -1.16 -18.75
C HIS A 189 -7.48 -1.04 -19.52
N ARG A 190 -6.74 0.07 -19.37
CA ARG A 190 -5.38 0.21 -19.93
C ARG A 190 -4.28 -0.30 -19.00
N HIS A 191 -4.64 -0.68 -17.77
CA HIS A 191 -3.69 -1.16 -16.77
C HIS A 191 -3.09 -2.52 -17.18
N SER A 192 -1.80 -2.73 -16.93
CA SER A 192 -1.09 -3.97 -17.31
C SER A 192 -1.73 -5.22 -16.69
N LEU A 193 -2.14 -5.13 -15.42
CA LEU A 193 -2.82 -6.23 -14.71
C LEU A 193 -4.16 -6.59 -15.34
N TYR A 194 -4.92 -5.62 -15.87
CA TYR A 194 -6.17 -5.91 -16.56
C TYR A 194 -5.93 -6.72 -17.83
N GLN A 195 -4.91 -6.35 -18.61
CA GLN A 195 -4.56 -7.04 -19.86
C GLN A 195 -4.22 -8.52 -19.60
N SER A 196 -3.53 -8.80 -18.48
CA SER A 196 -3.23 -10.17 -18.05
C SER A 196 -4.48 -10.99 -17.72
N ILE A 197 -5.50 -10.36 -17.16
CA ILE A 197 -6.74 -11.04 -16.77
C ILE A 197 -7.63 -11.28 -17.98
N LYS A 198 -7.84 -10.24 -18.80
CA LYS A 198 -8.75 -10.22 -19.93
C LYS A 198 -8.47 -11.32 -20.95
N LYS A 199 -7.19 -11.67 -21.16
CA LYS A 199 -6.75 -12.63 -22.19
C LYS A 199 -7.51 -13.97 -22.19
N ASP A 200 -8.01 -14.40 -21.02
CA ASP A 200 -8.65 -15.71 -20.85
C ASP A 200 -10.09 -15.61 -20.35
N LEU A 201 -10.70 -14.42 -20.42
CA LEU A 201 -12.13 -14.26 -20.15
C LEU A 201 -12.95 -14.51 -21.43
N PRO A 202 -14.13 -15.12 -21.33
CA PRO A 202 -14.98 -15.48 -22.46
C PRO A 202 -15.54 -14.29 -23.25
#